data_AF-A0A3G8R3H2-F1
#
_entry.id   AF-A0A3G8R3H2-F1
#
_cell.length_a   1.000
_cell.length_b   1.000
_cell.length_c   1.000
_cell.angle_alpha   90.00
_cell.angle_beta   90.00
_cell.angle_gamma   90.00
#
_symmetry.space_group_name_H-M   'P 1'
#
loop_
_entity.id
_entity.type
_entity.pdbx_description
1 polymer ?
#
loop_
_entity_poly.entity_id
_entity_poly.type
_entity_poly.pdbx_seq_one_letter_code
_entity_poly.pdbx_strand_id
1 'polypeptide(L)'
;MTTKSILELANWNEDQEFTLLLSLLRKDVNLWQDTTTAFQLQEMDWSRLLRLIEHHRVVPTVYLQLKTLNHPFIPAELMRNLQAQYQRNTLRMLQLQAEAERLTRLLTAHGIRVLMLKGPALAQQLYGDVSLRTSKDIDLLIAPDDMDEAEHWMEEAGYASKSGEVRVLGSWKWKDHHASFLHLQKRVEIELHWRLHPDGGREPSFDELWDCRQMGKAAGVRASQMAPATSADNRNVMTSCMYTLGSEHQFLYLSAHGARHGWFRLRWLVDIDRLAVRAVNWGALLPLMRRYGGLPAGGQAWALAAALLGTPIPEPMRPISATRQAHRLALSALAFMQASVPAPYPVANRAGTGRLVRSELLPSVALTESMNTAPLSGGISASGAAGEAVLYAVKDAADIPKDATSILGDPGNTVNTAVSSLSKPVGATTVAPSPAIAGATTTAFTPQPVSRAYLLSLKEPRHRLWYLISRLFPSTRDSVVFPLPRQLHFLYIPLRPFLWLKRRFTKH
;
A
#
# COMPACT_ATOMS: atom_id res chain seq x y z
N MET A 1 -41.73 9.05 -3.07
CA MET A 1 -40.85 8.70 -4.21
C MET A 1 -39.46 8.49 -3.66
N THR A 2 -38.97 7.26 -3.67
CA THR A 2 -37.59 6.92 -3.28
C THR A 2 -36.64 7.54 -4.29
N THR A 3 -36.01 8.66 -3.94
CA THR A 3 -34.92 9.23 -4.75
C THR A 3 -33.82 8.18 -4.80
N LYS A 4 -33.68 7.49 -5.94
CA LYS A 4 -32.51 6.66 -6.22
C LYS A 4 -31.27 7.44 -5.82
N SER A 5 -30.37 6.82 -5.08
CA SER A 5 -29.15 7.52 -4.69
C SER A 5 -28.43 7.95 -5.98
N ILE A 6 -27.77 9.10 -5.96
CA ILE A 6 -27.04 9.60 -7.13
C ILE A 6 -26.01 8.55 -7.63
N LEU A 7 -25.55 7.66 -6.75
CA LEU A 7 -24.65 6.55 -7.08
C LEU A 7 -25.34 5.39 -7.81
N GLU A 8 -26.63 5.16 -7.60
CA GLU A 8 -27.43 4.20 -8.39
C GLU A 8 -27.63 4.66 -9.84
N LEU A 9 -27.51 5.97 -10.11
CA LEU A 9 -27.61 6.53 -11.45
C LEU A 9 -26.31 6.41 -12.27
N ALA A 10 -25.22 5.97 -11.65
CA ALA A 10 -23.93 5.86 -12.32
C ALA A 10 -23.74 4.55 -13.11
N ASN A 11 -24.79 3.70 -13.20
CA ASN A 11 -24.84 2.45 -13.96
C ASN A 11 -23.63 1.50 -13.76
N TRP A 12 -22.93 1.60 -12.62
CA TRP A 12 -21.75 0.77 -12.34
C TRP A 12 -22.08 -0.71 -12.22
N ASN A 13 -23.34 -1.02 -11.93
CA ASN A 13 -23.89 -2.37 -11.85
C ASN A 13 -24.05 -3.06 -13.22
N GLU A 14 -23.92 -2.32 -14.32
CA GLU A 14 -23.89 -2.91 -15.68
C GLU A 14 -22.53 -3.59 -15.97
N ASP A 15 -21.49 -3.24 -15.21
CA ASP A 15 -20.16 -3.83 -15.30
C ASP A 15 -20.11 -5.14 -14.48
N GLN A 16 -20.22 -6.29 -15.16
CA GLN A 16 -20.30 -7.59 -14.50
C GLN A 16 -19.04 -7.93 -13.69
N GLU A 17 -17.83 -7.78 -14.25
CA GLU A 17 -16.61 -8.13 -13.52
C GLU A 17 -16.36 -7.19 -12.33
N PHE A 18 -16.65 -5.89 -12.47
CA PHE A 18 -16.50 -4.95 -11.36
C PHE A 18 -17.55 -5.21 -10.27
N THR A 19 -18.78 -5.53 -10.65
CA THR A 19 -19.85 -5.87 -9.69
C THR A 19 -19.53 -7.19 -8.97
N LEU A 20 -19.01 -8.20 -9.68
CA LEU A 20 -18.50 -9.43 -9.06
C LEU A 20 -17.30 -9.13 -8.15
N LEU A 21 -16.39 -8.25 -8.53
CA LEU A 21 -15.30 -7.84 -7.65
C LEU A 21 -15.84 -7.18 -6.37
N LEU A 22 -16.80 -6.28 -6.47
CA LEU A 22 -17.41 -5.63 -5.32
C LEU A 22 -18.13 -6.64 -4.41
N SER A 23 -18.86 -7.60 -4.98
CA SER A 23 -19.47 -8.67 -4.19
C SER A 23 -18.39 -9.45 -3.44
N LEU A 24 -17.31 -9.86 -4.12
CA LEU A 24 -16.12 -10.55 -3.58
C LEU A 24 -15.42 -9.81 -2.43
N LEU A 25 -15.65 -8.51 -2.26
CA LEU A 25 -15.05 -7.70 -1.19
C LEU A 25 -15.97 -7.48 0.02
N ARG A 26 -17.26 -7.78 -0.08
CA ARG A 26 -18.21 -7.60 1.03
C ARG A 26 -17.86 -8.51 2.20
N LYS A 27 -18.27 -8.11 3.40
CA LYS A 27 -18.01 -8.90 4.63
C LYS A 27 -18.89 -10.13 4.74
N ASP A 28 -20.13 -10.01 4.28
CA ASP A 28 -21.17 -11.00 4.55
C ASP A 28 -21.07 -12.18 3.58
N VAL A 29 -20.55 -13.29 4.11
CA VAL A 29 -20.32 -14.55 3.39
C VAL A 29 -21.64 -15.24 3.01
N ASN A 30 -22.75 -14.93 3.68
CA ASN A 30 -24.03 -15.57 3.39
C ASN A 30 -24.68 -15.10 2.07
N LEU A 31 -24.13 -14.06 1.42
CA LEU A 31 -24.59 -13.58 0.12
C LEU A 31 -24.04 -14.40 -1.06
N TRP A 32 -23.13 -15.36 -0.85
CA TRP A 32 -22.46 -16.02 -1.97
C TRP A 32 -23.33 -16.97 -2.79
N GLN A 33 -24.32 -17.63 -2.17
CA GLN A 33 -25.28 -18.48 -2.91
C GLN A 33 -26.16 -17.63 -3.85
N ASP A 34 -26.61 -16.46 -3.38
CA ASP A 34 -27.33 -15.48 -4.19
C ASP A 34 -26.43 -14.86 -5.25
N THR A 35 -25.15 -14.61 -4.92
CA THR A 35 -24.13 -14.06 -5.82
C THR A 35 -23.93 -14.96 -7.03
N THR A 36 -23.69 -16.27 -6.84
CA THR A 36 -23.51 -17.20 -7.98
C THR A 36 -24.74 -17.34 -8.86
N THR A 37 -25.94 -17.10 -8.31
CA THR A 37 -27.19 -17.15 -9.06
C THR A 37 -27.43 -15.86 -9.85
N ALA A 38 -26.95 -14.73 -9.31
CA ALA A 38 -27.10 -13.41 -9.93
C ALA A 38 -26.09 -13.11 -11.05
N PHE A 39 -24.93 -13.79 -11.07
CA PHE A 39 -23.90 -13.58 -12.10
C PHE A 39 -23.90 -14.69 -13.15
N GLN A 40 -23.87 -14.30 -14.42
CA GLN A 40 -23.64 -15.21 -15.55
C GLN A 40 -22.16 -15.56 -15.66
N LEU A 41 -21.65 -16.39 -14.74
CA LEU A 41 -20.22 -16.74 -14.66
C LEU A 41 -19.66 -17.37 -15.94
N GLN A 42 -20.51 -17.91 -16.81
CA GLN A 42 -20.15 -18.47 -18.11
C GLN A 42 -19.71 -17.40 -19.12
N GLU A 43 -20.23 -16.18 -19.01
CA GLU A 43 -19.97 -15.06 -19.93
C GLU A 43 -18.90 -14.09 -19.39
N MET A 44 -18.36 -14.38 -18.21
CA MET A 44 -17.44 -13.50 -17.48
C MET A 44 -16.07 -13.38 -18.17
N ASP A 45 -15.57 -12.15 -18.38
CA ASP A 45 -14.18 -11.92 -18.77
C ASP A 45 -13.26 -12.05 -17.54
N TRP A 46 -12.82 -13.29 -17.28
CA TRP A 46 -11.89 -13.60 -16.20
C TRP A 46 -10.55 -12.86 -16.31
N SER A 47 -10.12 -12.49 -17.51
CA SER A 47 -8.89 -11.72 -17.72
C SER A 47 -9.07 -10.28 -17.27
N ARG A 48 -10.24 -9.69 -17.54
CA ARG A 48 -10.62 -8.37 -17.05
C ARG A 48 -10.79 -8.36 -15.53
N LEU A 49 -11.44 -9.38 -14.96
CA LEU A 49 -11.55 -9.51 -13.51
C LEU A 49 -10.17 -9.55 -12.85
N LEU A 50 -9.22 -10.34 -13.39
CA LEU A 50 -7.85 -10.37 -12.87
C LEU A 50 -7.19 -8.99 -12.89
N ARG A 51 -7.30 -8.25 -14.01
CA ARG A 51 -6.77 -6.88 -14.12
C ARG A 51 -7.38 -5.94 -13.07
N LEU A 52 -8.69 -6.04 -12.81
CA LEU A 52 -9.36 -5.25 -11.78
C LEU A 52 -8.85 -5.60 -10.37
N ILE A 53 -8.74 -6.89 -10.04
CA ILE A 53 -8.23 -7.37 -8.75
C ILE A 53 -6.81 -6.82 -8.49
N GLU A 54 -5.94 -6.89 -9.49
CA GLU A 54 -4.57 -6.39 -9.43
C GLU A 54 -4.51 -4.86 -9.29
N HIS A 55 -5.25 -4.15 -10.14
CA HIS A 55 -5.33 -2.69 -10.13
C HIS A 55 -5.77 -2.15 -8.75
N HIS A 56 -6.84 -2.73 -8.21
CA HIS A 56 -7.40 -2.36 -6.91
C HIS A 56 -6.62 -2.91 -5.71
N ARG A 57 -5.65 -3.82 -5.93
CA ARG A 57 -4.76 -4.42 -4.94
C ARG A 57 -5.47 -5.19 -3.83
N VAL A 58 -6.47 -5.97 -4.23
CA VAL A 58 -7.33 -6.76 -3.33
C VAL A 58 -7.18 -8.27 -3.51
N VAL A 59 -6.07 -8.69 -4.15
CA VAL A 59 -5.76 -10.10 -4.43
C VAL A 59 -5.95 -11.03 -3.23
N PRO A 60 -5.43 -10.74 -2.02
CA PRO A 60 -5.54 -11.68 -0.89
C PRO A 60 -6.99 -12.00 -0.52
N THR A 61 -7.81 -10.96 -0.36
CA THR A 61 -9.23 -11.11 -0.02
C THR A 61 -9.96 -11.89 -1.10
N VAL A 62 -9.77 -11.51 -2.37
CA VAL A 62 -10.48 -12.15 -3.49
C VAL A 62 -10.08 -13.60 -3.66
N TYR A 63 -8.78 -13.92 -3.56
CA TYR A 63 -8.30 -15.30 -3.63
C TYR A 63 -8.97 -16.20 -2.59
N LEU A 64 -9.04 -15.76 -1.32
CA LEU A 64 -9.66 -16.56 -0.27
C LEU A 64 -11.16 -16.74 -0.47
N GLN A 65 -11.86 -15.71 -0.96
CA GLN A 65 -13.29 -15.82 -1.26
C GLN A 65 -13.54 -16.78 -2.42
N LEU A 66 -12.80 -16.66 -3.53
CA LEU A 66 -12.93 -17.58 -4.67
C LEU A 66 -12.53 -19.02 -4.32
N LYS A 67 -11.50 -19.20 -3.48
CA LYS A 67 -11.11 -20.51 -2.95
C LYS A 67 -12.21 -21.14 -2.11
N THR A 68 -12.91 -20.33 -1.31
CA THR A 68 -14.05 -20.79 -0.50
C THR A 68 -15.26 -21.11 -1.37
N LEU A 69 -15.53 -20.29 -2.39
CA LEU A 69 -16.62 -20.49 -3.34
C LEU A 69 -16.45 -21.79 -4.15
N ASN A 70 -15.22 -22.09 -4.57
CA ASN A 70 -14.83 -23.31 -5.27
C ASN A 70 -15.80 -23.70 -6.42
N HIS A 71 -16.14 -22.73 -7.28
CA HIS A 71 -17.14 -22.90 -8.33
C HIS A 71 -16.53 -23.44 -9.64
N PRO A 72 -17.17 -24.41 -10.35
CA PRO A 72 -16.62 -25.02 -11.56
C PRO A 72 -16.33 -24.07 -12.73
N PHE A 73 -17.08 -22.98 -12.86
CA PHE A 73 -16.83 -21.97 -13.92
C PHE A 73 -15.63 -21.07 -13.65
N ILE A 74 -15.03 -21.11 -12.46
CA ILE A 74 -13.82 -20.33 -12.18
C ILE A 74 -12.62 -21.02 -12.84
N PRO A 75 -11.89 -20.36 -13.75
CA PRO A 75 -10.74 -20.98 -14.41
C PRO A 75 -9.63 -21.35 -13.44
N ALA A 76 -9.10 -22.57 -13.58
CA ALA A 76 -7.98 -23.04 -12.75
C ALA A 76 -6.74 -22.15 -12.90
N GLU A 77 -6.51 -21.56 -14.07
CA GLU A 77 -5.40 -20.62 -14.31
C GLU A 77 -5.53 -19.34 -13.50
N LEU A 78 -6.74 -18.76 -13.41
CA LEU A 78 -7.00 -17.60 -12.57
C LEU A 78 -6.67 -17.93 -11.10
N MET A 79 -7.14 -19.07 -10.60
CA MET A 79 -6.87 -19.51 -9.23
C MET A 79 -5.38 -19.71 -8.96
N ARG A 80 -4.63 -20.31 -9.89
CA ARG A 80 -3.17 -20.45 -9.78
C ARG A 80 -2.46 -19.10 -9.73
N ASN A 81 -2.87 -18.14 -10.56
CA ASN A 81 -2.27 -16.81 -10.59
C ASN A 81 -2.54 -16.05 -9.27
N LEU A 82 -3.79 -16.04 -8.81
CA LEU A 82 -4.18 -15.43 -7.54
C LEU A 82 -3.46 -16.08 -6.35
N GLN A 83 -3.33 -17.40 -6.33
CA GLN A 83 -2.58 -18.11 -5.28
C GLN A 83 -1.11 -17.70 -5.25
N ALA A 84 -0.43 -17.66 -6.40
CA ALA A 84 0.96 -17.25 -6.50
C ALA A 84 1.16 -15.79 -6.06
N GLN A 85 0.21 -14.90 -6.36
CA GLN A 85 0.22 -13.52 -5.89
C GLN A 85 -0.04 -13.41 -4.38
N TYR A 86 -0.98 -14.20 -3.85
CA TYR A 86 -1.27 -14.26 -2.41
C TYR A 86 -0.05 -14.73 -1.60
N GLN A 87 0.65 -15.78 -2.06
CA GLN A 87 1.87 -16.27 -1.42
C GLN A 87 2.99 -15.21 -1.44
N ARG A 88 3.20 -14.54 -2.57
CA ARG A 88 4.15 -13.41 -2.68
C ARG A 88 3.79 -12.26 -1.74
N ASN A 89 2.50 -11.92 -1.64
CA ASN A 89 2.04 -10.89 -0.72
C ASN A 89 2.31 -11.29 0.73
N THR A 90 2.04 -12.55 1.10
CA THR A 90 2.25 -13.07 2.45
C THR A 90 3.71 -12.90 2.87
N LEU A 91 4.66 -13.36 2.05
CA LEU A 91 6.09 -13.21 2.32
C LEU A 91 6.50 -11.74 2.42
N ARG A 92 6.01 -10.89 1.51
CA ARG A 92 6.30 -9.45 1.54
C ARG A 92 5.77 -8.80 2.81
N MET A 93 4.54 -9.10 3.21
CA MET A 93 3.91 -8.50 4.36
C MET A 93 4.57 -8.95 5.68
N LEU A 94 5.01 -10.20 5.77
CA LEU A 94 5.83 -10.69 6.90
C LEU A 94 7.19 -9.98 6.95
N GLN A 95 7.85 -9.80 5.80
CA GLN A 95 9.11 -9.04 5.72
C GLN A 95 8.92 -7.59 6.19
N LEU A 96 7.86 -6.93 5.74
CA LEU A 96 7.55 -5.56 6.16
C LEU A 96 7.21 -5.49 7.65
N GLN A 97 6.52 -6.50 8.20
CA GLN A 97 6.22 -6.53 9.63
C GLN A 97 7.51 -6.63 10.45
N ALA A 98 8.41 -7.56 10.10
CA ALA A 98 9.67 -7.75 10.80
C ALA A 98 10.54 -6.48 10.77
N GLU A 99 10.61 -5.81 9.61
CA GLU A 99 11.35 -4.54 9.51
C GLU A 99 10.68 -3.39 10.26
N ALA A 100 9.34 -3.30 10.25
CA ALA A 100 8.62 -2.29 11.03
C ALA A 100 8.86 -2.45 12.54
N GLU A 101 8.81 -3.69 13.05
CA GLU A 101 9.12 -3.99 14.45
C GLU A 101 10.56 -3.65 14.80
N ARG A 102 11.52 -4.02 13.93
CA ARG A 102 12.95 -3.73 14.15
C ARG A 102 13.23 -2.23 14.21
N LEU A 103 12.69 -1.46 13.26
CA LEU A 103 12.88 0.00 13.20
C LEU A 103 12.16 0.72 14.33
N THR A 104 10.95 0.28 14.69
CA THR A 104 10.24 0.84 15.85
C THR A 104 11.04 0.63 17.13
N ARG A 105 11.59 -0.58 17.35
CA ARG A 105 12.47 -0.85 18.49
C ARG A 105 13.69 0.06 18.51
N LEU A 106 14.36 0.22 17.36
CA LEU A 106 15.55 1.06 17.24
C LEU A 106 15.21 2.51 17.64
N LEU A 107 14.20 3.11 17.01
CA LEU A 107 13.82 4.49 17.27
C LEU A 107 13.38 4.69 18.73
N THR A 108 12.59 3.77 19.28
CA THR A 108 12.16 3.85 20.68
C THR A 108 13.30 3.66 21.69
N ALA A 109 14.32 2.86 21.38
CA ALA A 109 15.52 2.73 22.22
C ALA A 109 16.29 4.07 22.33
N HIS A 110 16.13 4.95 21.35
CA HIS A 110 16.67 6.31 21.32
C HIS A 110 15.64 7.37 21.73
N GLY A 111 14.58 6.99 22.44
CA GLY A 111 13.60 7.93 22.99
C GLY A 111 12.59 8.48 21.98
N ILE A 112 12.64 8.05 20.71
CA ILE A 112 11.73 8.53 19.68
C ILE A 112 10.41 7.76 19.75
N ARG A 113 9.31 8.50 19.86
CA ARG A 113 7.95 7.96 19.88
C ARG A 113 7.49 7.68 18.45
N VAL A 114 6.99 6.47 18.19
CA VAL A 114 6.63 6.02 16.84
C VAL A 114 5.20 5.49 16.80
N LEU A 115 4.40 5.99 15.85
CA LEU A 115 3.06 5.49 15.52
C LEU A 115 3.06 4.91 14.10
N MET A 116 2.51 3.72 13.90
CA MET A 116 2.31 3.15 12.57
C MET A 116 1.00 3.66 11.97
N LEU A 117 1.07 4.24 10.77
CA LEU A 117 -0.10 4.82 10.10
C LEU A 117 -0.85 3.80 9.23
N LYS A 118 -0.11 2.92 8.56
CA LYS A 118 -0.65 1.88 7.66
C LYS A 118 0.22 0.61 7.72
N GLY A 119 0.14 -0.19 6.66
CA GLY A 119 1.02 -1.34 6.46
C GLY A 119 0.62 -2.55 7.31
N PRO A 120 1.60 -3.34 7.77
CA PRO A 120 1.37 -4.59 8.51
C PRO A 120 0.53 -4.44 9.78
N ALA A 121 0.78 -3.42 10.60
CA ALA A 121 0.01 -3.20 11.83
C ALA A 121 -1.47 -2.92 11.54
N LEU A 122 -1.75 -2.10 10.52
CA LEU A 122 -3.13 -1.87 10.08
C LEU A 122 -3.77 -3.12 9.48
N ALA A 123 -3.00 -3.96 8.77
CA ALA A 123 -3.48 -5.24 8.24
C ALA A 123 -3.93 -6.17 9.38
N GLN A 124 -3.08 -6.35 10.39
CA GLN A 124 -3.40 -7.13 11.57
C GLN A 124 -4.60 -6.55 12.33
N GLN A 125 -4.66 -5.21 12.46
CA GLN A 125 -5.76 -4.51 13.12
C GLN A 125 -7.09 -4.70 12.38
N LEU A 126 -7.13 -4.57 11.06
CA LEU A 126 -8.40 -4.59 10.32
C LEU A 126 -8.85 -6.00 9.95
N TYR A 127 -7.92 -6.87 9.57
CA TYR A 127 -8.22 -8.17 8.97
C TYR A 127 -7.91 -9.34 9.91
N GLY A 128 -7.19 -9.13 11.01
CA GLY A 128 -6.76 -10.19 11.92
C GLY A 128 -5.61 -11.06 11.39
N ASP A 129 -5.19 -10.82 10.15
CA ASP A 129 -4.10 -11.49 9.46
C ASP A 129 -3.39 -10.48 8.55
N VAL A 130 -2.08 -10.35 8.78
CA VAL A 130 -1.18 -9.44 8.07
C VAL A 130 -1.12 -9.71 6.55
N SER A 131 -1.38 -10.94 6.11
CA SER A 131 -1.35 -11.37 4.71
C SER A 131 -2.55 -10.89 3.89
N LEU A 132 -3.64 -10.47 4.54
CA LEU A 132 -4.91 -10.11 3.86
C LEU A 132 -4.93 -8.69 3.31
N ARG A 133 -3.90 -7.90 3.59
CA ARG A 133 -3.72 -6.55 3.05
C ARG A 133 -2.43 -6.48 2.26
N THR A 134 -2.40 -5.63 1.24
CA THR A 134 -1.19 -5.34 0.47
C THR A 134 -0.54 -4.05 0.96
N SER A 135 0.78 -4.04 1.12
CA SER A 135 1.58 -2.83 1.39
C SER A 135 2.84 -2.80 0.53
N LYS A 136 3.23 -1.60 0.11
CA LYS A 136 4.47 -1.38 -0.65
C LYS A 136 5.61 -0.99 0.29
N ASP A 137 5.26 -0.16 1.25
CA ASP A 137 6.09 0.62 2.17
C ASP A 137 5.61 0.43 3.61
N ILE A 138 6.38 0.98 4.55
CA ILE A 138 6.04 1.12 5.97
C ILE A 138 5.90 2.60 6.27
N ASP A 139 4.71 3.01 6.70
CA ASP A 139 4.43 4.39 7.14
C ASP A 139 4.59 4.50 8.67
N LEU A 140 5.61 5.23 9.12
CA LEU A 140 5.83 5.56 10.53
C LEU A 140 5.56 7.05 10.73
N LEU A 141 4.94 7.43 11.84
CA LEU A 141 4.72 8.81 12.27
C LEU A 141 5.52 9.06 13.55
N ILE A 142 6.29 10.15 13.55
CA ILE A 142 7.06 10.63 14.70
C ILE A 142 6.75 12.10 14.97
N ALA A 143 7.20 12.62 16.12
CA ALA A 143 7.08 14.04 16.38
C ALA A 143 7.96 14.84 15.41
N PRO A 144 7.52 16.01 14.90
CA PRO A 144 8.31 16.82 13.97
C PRO A 144 9.69 17.25 14.49
N ASP A 145 9.86 17.31 15.82
CA ASP A 145 11.12 17.72 16.44
C ASP A 145 12.12 16.55 16.56
N ASP A 146 11.67 15.31 16.42
CA ASP A 146 12.50 14.09 16.47
C ASP A 146 13.10 13.74 15.09
N MET A 147 12.76 14.47 14.03
CA MET A 147 13.08 14.10 12.64
C MET A 147 14.57 14.02 12.35
N ASP A 148 15.38 14.93 12.89
CA ASP A 148 16.83 14.93 12.67
C ASP A 148 17.50 13.71 13.35
N GLU A 149 17.06 13.37 14.56
CA GLU A 149 17.54 12.18 15.27
C GLU A 149 17.03 10.89 14.63
N ALA A 150 15.77 10.85 14.19
CA ALA A 150 15.21 9.70 13.50
C ALA A 150 15.93 9.42 12.18
N GLU A 151 16.25 10.45 11.40
CA GLU A 151 17.02 10.29 10.16
C GLU A 151 18.41 9.71 10.41
N HIS A 152 19.12 10.20 11.43
CA HIS A 152 20.41 9.63 11.83
C HIS A 152 20.30 8.12 12.12
N TRP A 153 19.33 7.69 12.93
CA TRP A 153 19.15 6.27 13.24
C TRP A 153 18.66 5.44 12.05
N MET A 154 17.92 6.02 11.13
CA MET A 154 17.56 5.37 9.87
C MET A 154 18.78 5.11 8.98
N GLU A 155 19.70 6.08 8.89
CA GLU A 155 20.96 5.96 8.15
C GLU A 155 21.87 4.89 8.77
N GLU A 156 22.04 4.90 10.10
CA GLU A 156 22.76 3.85 10.84
C GLU A 156 22.12 2.46 10.63
N ALA A 157 20.80 2.40 10.44
CA ALA A 157 20.08 1.17 10.12
C ALA A 157 20.19 0.72 8.65
N GLY A 158 20.98 1.42 7.83
CA GLY A 158 21.24 1.10 6.42
C GLY A 158 20.21 1.66 5.44
N TYR A 159 19.40 2.64 5.83
CA TYR A 159 18.45 3.29 4.96
C TYR A 159 18.98 4.61 4.41
N ALA A 160 18.87 4.81 3.11
CA ALA A 160 19.24 6.07 2.47
C ALA A 160 18.00 6.91 2.12
N SER A 161 18.07 8.22 2.37
CA SER A 161 17.03 9.18 1.97
C SER A 161 16.88 9.25 0.45
N LYS A 162 15.65 9.22 -0.07
CA LYS A 162 15.35 9.31 -1.51
C LYS A 162 15.36 10.74 -2.05
N SER A 163 15.03 11.73 -1.22
CA SER A 163 14.89 13.11 -1.68
C SER A 163 16.24 13.83 -1.75
N GLY A 164 17.18 13.47 -0.86
CA GLY A 164 18.44 14.21 -0.69
C GLY A 164 18.22 15.70 -0.37
N GLU A 165 16.99 16.10 -0.02
CA GLU A 165 16.61 17.49 0.18
C GLU A 165 17.04 17.94 1.57
N VAL A 166 17.96 18.90 1.64
CA VAL A 166 18.37 19.51 2.90
C VAL A 166 17.19 20.27 3.50
N ARG A 167 16.82 19.94 4.75
CA ARG A 167 15.72 20.55 5.51
C ARG A 167 16.02 21.99 5.99
N VAL A 168 16.24 22.92 5.05
CA VAL A 168 16.49 24.35 5.34
C VAL A 168 15.18 25.10 5.62
N LEU A 169 15.22 26.20 6.39
CA LEU A 169 14.08 27.09 6.68
C LEU A 169 12.95 26.54 7.56
N GLY A 170 13.04 25.29 8.03
CA GLY A 170 11.93 24.62 8.75
C GLY A 170 10.68 24.39 7.90
N SER A 171 10.67 24.83 6.64
CA SER A 171 9.47 24.87 5.80
C SER A 171 8.91 23.52 5.40
N TRP A 172 9.76 22.51 5.45
CA TRP A 172 9.41 21.11 5.32
C TRP A 172 8.34 20.69 6.34
N LYS A 173 8.36 21.27 7.56
CA LYS A 173 7.38 20.95 8.62
C LYS A 173 5.95 21.24 8.18
N TRP A 174 5.69 22.23 7.33
CA TRP A 174 4.31 22.60 6.93
C TRP A 174 3.98 22.42 5.44
N LYS A 175 4.96 22.10 4.61
CA LYS A 175 4.77 21.90 3.15
C LYS A 175 4.84 20.46 2.71
N ASP A 176 5.62 19.68 3.43
CA ASP A 176 5.74 18.25 3.24
C ASP A 176 5.18 17.57 4.49
N HIS A 177 5.11 16.26 4.44
CA HIS A 177 4.51 15.46 5.51
C HIS A 177 5.29 14.19 5.83
N HIS A 178 6.17 13.77 4.92
CA HIS A 178 7.08 12.65 5.13
C HIS A 178 8.37 12.80 4.32
N ALA A 179 9.36 12.01 4.71
CA ALA A 179 10.56 11.71 3.95
C ALA A 179 10.59 10.20 3.65
N SER A 180 11.00 9.82 2.44
CA SER A 180 11.08 8.42 2.01
C SER A 180 12.52 7.91 2.09
N PHE A 181 12.69 6.74 2.68
CA PHE A 181 13.95 6.08 2.93
C PHE A 181 13.95 4.69 2.28
N LEU A 182 15.05 4.29 1.66
CA LEU A 182 15.17 3.00 0.97
C LEU A 182 16.37 2.22 1.47
N HIS A 183 16.14 0.96 1.85
CA HIS A 183 17.21 -0.01 2.04
C HIS A 183 17.32 -0.88 0.79
N LEU A 184 18.43 -0.75 0.05
CA LEU A 184 18.59 -1.37 -1.28
C LEU A 184 18.63 -2.90 -1.24
N GLN A 185 19.35 -3.47 -0.28
CA GLN A 185 19.50 -4.92 -0.12
C GLN A 185 18.19 -5.56 0.32
N LYS A 186 17.51 -4.97 1.31
CA LYS A 186 16.21 -5.47 1.81
C LYS A 186 15.05 -5.17 0.86
N ARG A 187 15.22 -4.20 -0.05
CA ARG A 187 14.16 -3.66 -0.92
C ARG A 187 12.93 -3.22 -0.12
N VAL A 188 13.17 -2.55 1.01
CA VAL A 188 12.13 -2.02 1.89
C VAL A 188 12.18 -0.49 1.84
N GLU A 189 11.02 0.10 1.58
CA GLU A 189 10.81 1.55 1.60
C GLU A 189 10.07 1.93 2.88
N ILE A 190 10.58 2.95 3.56
CA ILE A 190 9.99 3.53 4.77
C ILE A 190 9.60 4.95 4.46
N GLU A 191 8.40 5.35 4.82
CA GLU A 191 8.01 6.75 4.86
C GLU A 191 8.00 7.18 6.33
N LEU A 192 8.92 8.06 6.71
CA LEU A 192 8.89 8.73 8.01
C LEU A 192 8.05 10.00 7.88
N HIS A 193 6.84 9.94 8.44
CA HIS A 193 5.88 11.02 8.51
C HIS A 193 6.10 11.85 9.78
N TRP A 194 5.89 13.16 9.68
CA TRP A 194 5.72 14.06 10.83
C TRP A 194 4.33 14.72 10.82
N ARG A 195 3.56 14.51 9.74
CA ARG A 195 2.19 15.00 9.53
C ARG A 195 1.37 13.94 8.83
N LEU A 196 0.06 13.96 9.05
CA LEU A 196 -0.84 13.01 8.39
C LEU A 196 -1.07 13.39 6.93
N HIS A 197 -1.00 14.68 6.61
CA HIS A 197 -1.33 15.18 5.28
C HIS A 197 -0.35 16.27 4.76
N PRO A 198 -0.08 16.30 3.44
CA PRO A 198 0.81 17.29 2.80
C PRO A 198 0.23 18.70 2.83
N ASP A 199 -1.08 18.84 2.94
CA ASP A 199 -1.70 20.14 3.06
C ASP A 199 -1.52 20.70 4.48
N GLY A 200 -1.05 21.94 4.58
CA GLY A 200 -0.98 22.74 5.82
C GLY A 200 -2.33 23.03 6.49
N GLY A 201 -3.35 22.20 6.27
CA GLY A 201 -4.63 22.27 6.99
C GLY A 201 -4.47 21.84 8.45
N ARG A 202 -5.50 22.12 9.25
CA ARG A 202 -5.53 21.65 10.63
C ARG A 202 -5.58 20.12 10.66
N GLU A 203 -4.75 19.53 11.51
CA GLU A 203 -4.72 18.11 11.81
C GLU A 203 -4.40 17.92 13.30
N PRO A 204 -4.65 16.72 13.87
CA PRO A 204 -4.26 16.40 15.24
C PRO A 204 -2.76 16.57 15.47
N SER A 205 -2.36 17.06 16.64
CA SER A 205 -0.94 17.07 17.02
C SER A 205 -0.43 15.64 17.25
N PHE A 206 0.88 15.44 17.16
CA PHE A 206 1.48 14.15 17.49
C PHE A 206 1.10 13.69 18.90
N ASP A 207 1.13 14.59 19.89
CA ASP A 207 0.78 14.25 21.28
C ASP A 207 -0.69 13.84 21.43
N GLU A 208 -1.63 14.51 20.75
CA GLU A 208 -3.04 14.09 20.76
C GLU A 208 -3.20 12.69 20.17
N LEU A 209 -2.47 12.37 19.10
CA LEU A 209 -2.47 11.03 18.49
C LEU A 209 -1.80 10.00 19.39
N TRP A 210 -0.74 10.37 20.08
CA TRP A 210 0.00 9.53 21.00
C TRP A 210 -0.85 9.17 22.22
N ASP A 211 -1.56 10.14 22.80
CA ASP A 211 -2.43 9.91 23.96
C ASP A 211 -3.63 9.01 23.61
N CYS A 212 -4.13 9.12 22.38
CA CYS A 212 -5.23 8.29 21.86
C CYS A 212 -4.75 6.99 21.17
N ARG A 213 -3.47 6.64 21.26
CA ARG A 213 -2.88 5.52 20.50
C ARG A 213 -3.50 4.17 20.87
N GLN A 214 -3.47 3.25 19.93
CA GLN A 214 -3.80 1.85 20.16
C GLN A 214 -2.55 0.99 20.19
N MET A 215 -2.57 -0.05 21.01
CA MET A 215 -1.51 -1.05 21.03
C MET A 215 -1.86 -2.18 20.08
N GLY A 216 -1.06 -2.37 19.04
CA GLY A 216 -1.18 -3.50 18.14
C GLY A 216 -0.86 -4.80 18.87
N LYS A 217 -1.69 -5.83 18.68
CA LYS A 217 -1.32 -7.20 19.07
C LYS A 217 -0.26 -7.67 18.06
N ALA A 218 0.98 -7.86 18.49
CA ALA A 218 2.00 -8.49 17.65
C ALA A 218 1.49 -9.89 17.24
N ALA A 219 1.44 -10.16 15.94
CA ALA A 219 0.99 -11.44 15.43
C ALA A 219 2.00 -12.53 15.87
N GLY A 220 1.58 -13.45 16.73
CA GLY A 220 2.35 -14.65 17.06
C GLY A 220 2.75 -14.83 18.53
N VAL A 221 2.57 -13.85 19.40
CA VAL A 221 2.79 -14.06 20.84
C VAL A 221 1.43 -14.32 21.49
N ARG A 222 1.15 -15.59 21.81
CA ARG A 222 0.14 -15.90 22.84
C ARG A 222 0.49 -15.00 24.01
N ALA A 223 -0.45 -14.18 24.48
CA ALA A 223 -0.30 -13.46 25.72
C ALA A 223 -0.12 -14.50 26.83
N SER A 224 1.11 -14.98 27.03
CA SER A 224 1.47 -15.68 28.25
C SER A 224 1.32 -14.62 29.32
N GLN A 225 0.21 -14.76 30.04
CA GLN A 225 -0.05 -14.24 31.38
C GLN A 225 1.03 -13.30 31.87
N MET A 226 0.67 -12.02 32.05
CA MET A 226 1.45 -11.09 32.85
C MET A 226 1.70 -11.73 34.22
N ALA A 227 2.88 -12.32 34.40
CA ALA A 227 3.36 -12.69 35.72
C ALA A 227 3.82 -11.41 36.43
N PRO A 228 3.63 -11.30 37.76
CA PRO A 228 4.10 -10.15 38.52
C PRO A 228 5.62 -10.04 38.43
N ALA A 229 6.11 -8.82 38.24
CA ALA A 229 7.53 -8.53 38.17
C ALA A 229 8.21 -8.79 39.52
N THR A 230 8.82 -9.96 39.69
CA THR A 230 9.76 -10.24 40.79
C THR A 230 10.91 -11.12 40.30
N SER A 231 11.94 -10.50 39.72
CA SER A 231 13.35 -10.96 39.78
C SER A 231 14.20 -10.15 38.79
N ALA A 232 15.32 -9.62 39.27
CA ALA A 232 16.20 -8.65 38.61
C ALA A 232 17.05 -9.21 37.44
N ASP A 233 16.70 -10.37 36.88
CA ASP A 233 17.39 -11.00 35.73
C ASP A 233 16.48 -11.13 34.49
N ASN A 234 15.55 -10.21 34.33
CA ASN A 234 14.76 -10.10 33.10
C ASN A 234 15.58 -9.40 32.00
N ARG A 235 16.27 -10.18 31.17
CA ARG A 235 16.39 -9.82 29.75
C ARG A 235 14.97 -9.85 29.18
N ASN A 236 14.21 -8.79 29.46
CA ASN A 236 12.89 -8.54 28.93
C ASN A 236 12.99 -8.73 27.42
N VAL A 237 12.45 -9.85 26.92
CA VAL A 237 11.93 -9.90 25.56
C VAL A 237 10.75 -8.94 25.60
N MET A 238 11.03 -7.64 25.50
CA MET A 238 10.04 -6.60 25.43
C MET A 238 9.33 -6.85 24.11
N THR A 239 8.23 -7.61 24.19
CA THR A 239 7.30 -7.81 23.08
C THR A 239 7.06 -6.44 22.49
N SER A 240 7.49 -6.26 21.24
CA SER A 240 7.53 -4.95 20.63
C SER A 240 6.10 -4.52 20.34
N CYS A 241 5.52 -3.80 21.29
CA CYS A 241 4.23 -3.17 21.15
C CYS A 241 4.33 -2.12 20.06
N MET A 242 3.84 -2.43 18.86
CA MET A 242 3.67 -1.44 17.82
C MET A 242 2.45 -0.58 18.15
N TYR A 243 2.62 0.73 18.25
CA TYR A 243 1.51 1.64 18.46
C TYR A 243 0.92 2.09 17.12
N THR A 244 -0.41 2.11 17.02
CA THR A 244 -1.17 2.63 15.88
C THR A 244 -2.04 3.81 16.32
N LEU A 245 -2.67 4.51 15.37
CA LEU A 245 -3.63 5.55 15.70
C LEU A 245 -4.87 4.96 16.39
N GLY A 246 -5.50 5.76 17.26
CA GLY A 246 -6.86 5.50 17.73
C GLY A 246 -7.84 5.29 16.57
N SER A 247 -8.88 4.46 16.76
CA SER A 247 -9.85 4.08 15.72
C SER A 247 -10.44 5.29 15.00
N GLU A 248 -10.79 6.35 15.74
CA GLU A 248 -11.38 7.58 15.23
C GLU A 248 -10.38 8.37 14.37
N HIS A 249 -9.16 8.53 14.85
CA HIS A 249 -8.08 9.19 14.11
C HIS A 249 -7.64 8.38 12.88
N GLN A 250 -7.63 7.05 12.98
CA GLN A 250 -7.37 6.14 11.87
C GLN A 250 -8.44 6.30 10.79
N PHE A 251 -9.73 6.40 11.17
CA PHE A 251 -10.82 6.62 10.22
C PHE A 251 -10.67 7.97 9.51
N LEU A 252 -10.39 9.03 10.27
CA LEU A 252 -10.15 10.37 9.74
C LEU A 252 -8.99 10.35 8.72
N TYR A 253 -7.88 9.73 9.09
CA TYR A 253 -6.67 9.63 8.26
C TYR A 253 -6.93 8.85 6.96
N LEU A 254 -7.52 7.66 7.05
CA LEU A 254 -7.78 6.81 5.89
C LEU A 254 -8.81 7.43 4.94
N SER A 255 -9.83 8.09 5.50
CA SER A 255 -10.84 8.82 4.70
C SER A 255 -10.20 9.94 3.89
N ALA A 256 -9.39 10.78 4.54
CA ALA A 256 -8.69 11.86 3.86
C ALA A 256 -7.66 11.35 2.84
N HIS A 257 -6.93 10.28 3.16
CA HIS A 257 -5.98 9.65 2.24
C HIS A 257 -6.67 9.11 0.99
N GLY A 258 -7.70 8.27 1.14
CA GLY A 258 -8.46 7.72 0.02
C GLY A 258 -9.08 8.83 -0.84
N ALA A 259 -9.73 9.80 -0.19
CA ALA A 259 -10.35 10.93 -0.87
C ALA A 259 -9.35 11.74 -1.70
N ARG A 260 -8.19 12.08 -1.14
CA ARG A 260 -7.13 12.83 -1.84
C ARG A 260 -6.63 12.12 -3.10
N HIS A 261 -6.58 10.79 -3.06
CA HIS A 261 -6.21 9.99 -4.21
C HIS A 261 -7.39 9.67 -5.14
N GLY A 262 -8.59 10.19 -4.87
CA GLY A 262 -9.77 9.95 -5.70
C GLY A 262 -10.33 8.54 -5.56
N TRP A 263 -9.94 7.81 -4.50
CA TRP A 263 -10.36 6.43 -4.24
C TRP A 263 -10.14 5.45 -5.41
N PHE A 264 -9.20 5.71 -6.33
CA PHE A 264 -9.01 4.87 -7.52
C PHE A 264 -8.73 3.38 -7.20
N ARG A 265 -8.36 3.04 -5.96
CA ARG A 265 -8.25 1.65 -5.50
C ARG A 265 -9.30 1.31 -4.44
N LEU A 266 -10.05 0.23 -4.69
CA LEU A 266 -11.02 -0.32 -3.73
C LEU A 266 -10.38 -0.76 -2.41
N ARG A 267 -9.09 -1.15 -2.38
CA ARG A 267 -8.33 -1.44 -1.14
C ARG A 267 -8.60 -0.44 -0.02
N TRP A 268 -8.59 0.86 -0.34
CA TRP A 268 -8.79 1.90 0.67
C TRP A 268 -10.21 1.91 1.21
N LEU A 269 -11.19 1.65 0.35
CA LEU A 269 -12.59 1.59 0.76
C LEU A 269 -12.88 0.33 1.59
N VAL A 270 -12.25 -0.80 1.25
CA VAL A 270 -12.31 -2.01 2.07
C VAL A 270 -11.72 -1.75 3.46
N ASP A 271 -10.61 -1.00 3.57
CA ASP A 271 -10.09 -0.61 4.89
C ASP A 271 -11.12 0.21 5.71
N ILE A 272 -11.87 1.11 5.05
CA ILE A 272 -12.97 1.86 5.70
C ILE A 272 -14.10 0.92 6.13
N ASP A 273 -14.53 -0.02 5.29
CA ASP A 273 -15.53 -1.03 5.64
C ASP A 273 -15.10 -1.87 6.85
N ARG A 274 -13.84 -2.36 6.87
CA ARG A 274 -13.33 -3.15 8.00
C ARG A 274 -13.23 -2.33 9.28
N LEU A 275 -12.91 -1.05 9.19
CA LEU A 275 -12.88 -0.15 10.34
C LEU A 275 -14.30 0.21 10.82
N ALA A 276 -15.25 0.34 9.90
CA ALA A 276 -16.65 0.67 10.16
C ALA A 276 -17.37 -0.36 11.01
N VAL A 277 -16.98 -1.63 10.93
CA VAL A 277 -17.59 -2.71 11.72
C VAL A 277 -16.84 -2.95 13.05
N ARG A 278 -15.81 -2.16 13.35
CA ARG A 278 -15.02 -2.26 14.60
C ARG A 278 -15.38 -1.15 15.57
N ALA A 279 -14.82 -1.22 16.78
CA ALA A 279 -15.03 -0.31 17.90
C ALA A 279 -14.53 1.13 17.63
N VAL A 280 -15.22 1.85 16.75
CA VAL A 280 -15.12 3.29 16.59
C VAL A 280 -16.26 3.92 17.40
N ASN A 281 -15.93 4.88 18.24
CA ASN A 281 -16.93 5.71 18.87
C ASN A 281 -17.43 6.76 17.87
N TRP A 282 -18.55 6.47 17.21
CA TRP A 282 -19.18 7.35 16.22
C TRP A 282 -19.55 8.72 16.80
N GLY A 283 -19.91 8.78 18.09
CA GLY A 283 -20.19 10.02 18.79
C GLY A 283 -18.94 10.91 18.94
N ALA A 284 -17.76 10.33 19.13
CA ALA A 284 -16.49 11.04 19.22
C ALA A 284 -15.90 11.39 17.83
N LEU A 285 -16.14 10.53 16.83
CA LEU A 285 -15.62 10.76 15.47
C LEU A 285 -16.22 12.01 14.81
N LEU A 286 -17.51 12.28 14.97
CA LEU A 286 -18.15 13.43 14.31
C LEU A 286 -17.55 14.78 14.76
N PRO A 287 -17.40 15.08 16.06
CA PRO A 287 -16.66 16.23 16.55
C PRO A 287 -15.21 16.29 16.03
N LEU A 288 -14.52 15.14 15.98
CA LEU A 288 -13.15 15.05 15.47
C LEU A 288 -13.07 15.48 14.00
N MET A 289 -13.95 14.94 13.16
CA MET A 289 -14.06 15.31 11.74
C MET A 289 -14.41 16.78 11.56
N ARG A 290 -15.29 17.34 12.41
CA ARG A 290 -15.58 18.78 12.42
C ARG A 290 -14.36 19.59 12.82
N ARG A 291 -13.60 19.18 13.84
CA ARG A 291 -12.44 19.93 14.33
C ARG A 291 -11.35 20.05 13.26
N TYR A 292 -11.12 18.97 12.52
CA TYR A 292 -10.04 18.87 11.53
C TYR A 292 -10.52 18.97 10.07
N GLY A 293 -11.78 19.34 9.85
CA GLY A 293 -12.34 19.57 8.51
C GLY A 293 -12.42 18.32 7.63
N GLY A 294 -12.56 17.15 8.26
CA GLY A 294 -12.68 15.85 7.62
C GLY A 294 -14.10 15.51 7.12
N LEU A 295 -15.09 16.38 7.34
CA LEU A 295 -16.48 16.12 6.95
C LEU A 295 -16.64 15.76 5.46
N PRO A 296 -16.05 16.49 4.50
CA PRO A 296 -16.25 16.16 3.09
C PRO A 296 -15.65 14.80 2.72
N ALA A 297 -14.44 14.51 3.22
CA ALA A 297 -13.73 13.27 2.91
C ALA A 297 -14.38 12.05 3.57
N GLY A 298 -14.79 12.14 4.85
CA GLY A 298 -15.45 11.00 5.49
C GLY A 298 -16.92 10.86 5.10
N GLY A 299 -17.63 11.94 4.76
CA GLY A 299 -18.95 11.85 4.13
C GLY A 299 -18.89 11.11 2.79
N GLN A 300 -17.88 11.42 1.97
CA GLN A 300 -17.58 10.68 0.73
C GLN A 300 -17.25 9.21 1.01
N ALA A 301 -16.40 8.93 2.01
CA ALA A 301 -16.01 7.56 2.37
C ALA A 301 -17.24 6.71 2.74
N TRP A 302 -18.14 7.24 3.58
CA TRP A 302 -19.39 6.55 3.94
C TRP A 302 -20.33 6.35 2.76
N ALA A 303 -20.51 7.37 1.92
CA ALA A 303 -21.36 7.26 0.73
C ALA A 303 -20.86 6.16 -0.22
N LEU A 304 -19.54 6.09 -0.46
CA LEU A 304 -18.92 5.05 -1.27
C LEU A 304 -19.02 3.66 -0.62
N ALA A 305 -18.70 3.55 0.67
CA ALA A 305 -18.66 2.26 1.37
C ALA A 305 -20.05 1.63 1.42
N ALA A 306 -21.07 2.43 1.75
CA ALA A 306 -22.46 1.99 1.74
C ALA A 306 -22.94 1.56 0.35
N ALA A 307 -22.67 2.36 -0.69
CA ALA A 307 -23.16 2.08 -2.03
C ALA A 307 -22.47 0.87 -2.68
N LEU A 308 -21.15 0.72 -2.50
CA LEU A 308 -20.36 -0.29 -3.22
C LEU A 308 -20.19 -1.58 -2.42
N LEU A 309 -19.96 -1.48 -1.11
CA LEU A 309 -19.67 -2.62 -0.24
C LEU A 309 -20.86 -3.00 0.66
N GLY A 310 -21.95 -2.22 0.67
CA GLY A 310 -23.10 -2.46 1.54
C GLY A 310 -22.82 -2.13 3.01
N THR A 311 -21.78 -1.34 3.30
CA THR A 311 -21.40 -1.01 4.67
C THR A 311 -22.54 -0.25 5.38
N PRO A 312 -23.03 -0.72 6.54
CA PRO A 312 -24.09 -0.03 7.26
C PRO A 312 -23.58 1.31 7.80
N ILE A 313 -24.33 2.39 7.54
CA ILE A 313 -23.96 3.73 8.03
C ILE A 313 -24.56 3.94 9.43
N PRO A 314 -23.72 4.15 10.47
CA PRO A 314 -24.19 4.47 11.82
C PRO A 314 -25.02 5.76 11.85
N GLU A 315 -26.04 5.84 12.71
CA GLU A 315 -26.93 7.02 12.82
C GLU A 315 -26.17 8.36 12.89
N PRO A 316 -25.12 8.53 13.73
CA PRO A 316 -24.39 9.79 13.79
C PRO A 316 -23.69 10.20 12.48
N MET A 317 -23.45 9.24 11.57
CA MET A 317 -22.74 9.45 10.31
C MET A 317 -23.68 9.67 9.12
N ARG A 318 -24.97 9.32 9.23
CA ARG A 318 -25.94 9.50 8.13
C ARG A 318 -26.05 10.95 7.61
N PRO A 319 -26.07 11.99 8.47
CA PRO A 319 -26.18 13.36 7.99
C PRO A 319 -25.00 13.81 7.12
N ILE A 320 -23.80 13.24 7.34
CA ILE A 320 -22.60 13.62 6.60
C ILE A 320 -22.45 12.85 5.28
N SER A 321 -22.95 11.60 5.22
CA SER A 321 -22.92 10.78 4.01
C SER A 321 -23.99 11.18 3.00
N ALA A 322 -25.16 11.63 3.45
CA ALA A 322 -26.29 12.00 2.60
C ALA A 322 -26.20 13.41 1.97
N THR A 323 -25.09 14.13 2.18
CA THR A 323 -24.96 15.50 1.65
C THR A 323 -24.77 15.49 0.13
N ARG A 324 -25.29 16.53 -0.56
CA ARG A 324 -25.04 16.73 -2.01
C ARG A 324 -23.55 16.74 -2.34
N GLN A 325 -22.73 17.30 -1.45
CA GLN A 325 -21.28 17.34 -1.62
C GLN A 325 -20.67 15.93 -1.55
N ALA A 326 -21.04 15.13 -0.55
CA ALA A 326 -20.57 13.75 -0.41
C ALA A 326 -20.94 12.91 -1.65
N HIS A 327 -22.18 13.00 -2.12
CA HIS A 327 -22.63 12.28 -3.32
C HIS A 327 -21.87 12.73 -4.59
N ARG A 328 -21.68 14.04 -4.80
CA ARG A 328 -20.91 14.55 -5.95
C ARG A 328 -19.44 14.09 -5.92
N LEU A 329 -18.84 14.10 -4.73
CA LEU A 329 -17.48 13.60 -4.52
C LEU A 329 -17.41 12.09 -4.78
N ALA A 330 -18.39 11.32 -4.30
CA ALA A 330 -18.47 9.88 -4.50
C ALA A 330 -18.62 9.51 -5.98
N LEU A 331 -19.48 10.21 -6.73
CA LEU A 331 -19.57 10.06 -8.19
C LEU A 331 -18.25 10.32 -8.90
N SER A 332 -17.55 11.40 -8.52
CA SER A 332 -16.26 11.74 -9.12
C SER A 332 -15.23 10.65 -8.87
N ALA A 333 -15.26 10.03 -7.69
CA ALA A 333 -14.39 8.93 -7.31
C ALA A 333 -14.71 7.62 -8.05
N LEU A 334 -15.99 7.33 -8.29
CA LEU A 334 -16.42 6.13 -9.00
C LEU A 334 -15.83 6.06 -10.42
N ALA A 335 -15.77 7.19 -11.12
CA ALA A 335 -15.11 7.29 -12.42
C ALA A 335 -13.62 6.91 -12.37
N PHE A 336 -12.92 7.25 -11.27
CA PHE A 336 -11.53 6.87 -11.08
C PHE A 336 -11.35 5.39 -10.68
N MET A 337 -12.35 4.77 -10.06
CA MET A 337 -12.33 3.35 -9.70
C MET A 337 -12.56 2.46 -10.94
N GLN A 338 -13.57 2.79 -11.76
CA GLN A 338 -13.93 1.97 -12.92
C GLN A 338 -12.89 2.05 -14.02
N ALA A 339 -12.31 3.24 -14.22
CA ALA A 339 -11.21 3.39 -15.13
C ALA A 339 -10.00 2.64 -14.53
N SER A 340 -9.51 1.61 -15.22
CA SER A 340 -8.28 0.89 -14.86
C SER A 340 -7.06 1.80 -15.10
N VAL A 341 -6.99 2.90 -14.37
CA VAL A 341 -6.02 3.97 -14.60
C VAL A 341 -4.73 3.66 -13.84
N PRO A 342 -3.56 3.68 -14.48
CA PRO A 342 -2.30 3.73 -13.74
C PRO A 342 -2.32 4.87 -12.72
N ALA A 343 -2.00 4.58 -11.47
CA ALA A 343 -2.11 5.51 -10.34
C ALA A 343 -1.69 6.95 -10.71
N PRO A 344 -2.51 7.98 -10.44
CA PRO A 344 -2.07 9.36 -10.56
C PRO A 344 -1.11 9.63 -9.41
N TYR A 345 0.19 9.45 -9.65
CA TYR A 345 1.20 10.07 -8.82
C TYR A 345 1.00 11.59 -8.93
N PRO A 346 1.07 12.36 -7.82
CA PRO A 346 1.35 13.77 -7.97
C PRO A 346 2.68 13.86 -8.72
N VAL A 347 2.65 14.48 -9.90
CA VAL A 347 3.86 14.81 -10.65
C VAL A 347 4.72 15.69 -9.74
N ALA A 348 5.68 15.08 -9.06
CA ALA A 348 6.89 15.78 -8.70
C ALA A 348 7.48 16.29 -10.02
N ASN A 349 7.78 17.59 -10.05
CA ASN A 349 8.19 18.36 -11.21
C ASN A 349 8.92 17.55 -12.28
N ARG A 350 8.50 17.71 -13.54
CA ARG A 350 9.39 17.56 -14.69
C ARG A 350 10.68 18.34 -14.42
N ALA A 351 11.80 17.63 -14.39
CA ALA A 351 13.14 18.19 -14.35
C ALA A 351 13.99 17.50 -15.42
N GLY A 352 14.79 18.30 -16.12
CA GLY A 352 16.07 17.87 -16.69
C GLY A 352 16.03 17.21 -18.06
N THR A 353 16.08 18.02 -19.12
CA THR A 353 16.86 17.64 -20.30
C THR A 353 18.35 17.60 -19.89
N GLY A 354 18.94 16.42 -19.86
CA GLY A 354 20.38 16.25 -19.62
C GLY A 354 20.81 14.78 -19.52
N ARG A 355 21.35 14.26 -20.62
CA ARG A 355 21.99 12.94 -20.83
C ARG A 355 21.19 11.68 -20.44
N LEU A 356 20.63 11.05 -21.47
CA LEU A 356 20.28 9.64 -21.53
C LEU A 356 21.51 8.78 -21.15
N VAL A 357 21.52 8.24 -19.93
CA VAL A 357 22.12 6.94 -19.67
C VAL A 357 20.97 5.95 -19.67
N ARG A 358 20.90 5.12 -20.71
CA ARG A 358 19.99 3.96 -20.79
C ARG A 358 20.33 3.00 -19.65
N SER A 359 19.58 3.07 -18.56
CA SER A 359 19.45 1.97 -17.61
C SER A 359 18.28 1.12 -18.07
N GLU A 360 18.58 -0.10 -18.51
CA GLU A 360 17.62 -1.10 -18.95
C GLU A 360 16.54 -1.34 -17.87
N LEU A 361 15.29 -1.04 -18.22
CA LEU A 361 14.12 -1.53 -17.52
C LEU A 361 13.95 -3.00 -17.94
N LEU A 362 14.43 -3.93 -17.12
CA LEU A 362 14.08 -5.34 -17.25
C LEU A 362 12.62 -5.54 -16.82
N PRO A 363 11.74 -6.05 -17.70
CA PRO A 363 10.45 -6.59 -17.28
C PRO A 363 10.68 -7.83 -16.41
N SER A 364 9.85 -8.01 -15.39
CA SER A 364 9.79 -9.24 -14.59
C SER A 364 9.40 -10.41 -15.50
N VAL A 365 10.39 -11.14 -16.02
CA VAL A 365 10.19 -12.38 -16.78
C VAL A 365 9.92 -13.51 -15.79
N ALA A 366 8.83 -14.24 -16.07
CA ALA A 366 8.43 -15.46 -15.39
C ALA A 366 9.50 -16.56 -15.53
N LEU A 367 9.75 -17.30 -14.46
CA LEU A 367 10.61 -18.48 -14.45
C LEU A 367 9.88 -19.66 -15.10
N THR A 368 10.40 -20.13 -16.24
CA THR A 368 10.18 -21.48 -16.77
C THR A 368 11.49 -22.03 -17.31
N GLU A 369 12.02 -23.05 -16.61
CA GLU A 369 12.87 -24.18 -17.07
C GLU A 369 14.27 -23.87 -17.69
N SER A 370 15.32 -24.69 -17.61
CA SER A 370 15.60 -26.04 -17.08
C SER A 370 17.14 -26.15 -16.87
N MET A 371 17.58 -27.09 -16.04
CA MET A 371 19.00 -27.45 -15.89
C MET A 371 19.55 -28.10 -17.17
N ASN A 372 20.74 -27.69 -17.63
CA ASN A 372 21.69 -28.64 -18.23
C ASN A 372 23.15 -28.15 -18.22
N THR A 373 23.98 -29.03 -17.64
CA THR A 373 25.41 -29.36 -17.81
C THR A 373 26.39 -28.45 -18.59
N ALA A 374 27.56 -28.23 -17.98
CA ALA A 374 28.80 -27.61 -18.48
C ALA A 374 29.47 -28.40 -19.65
N PRO A 375 30.57 -27.92 -20.31
CA PRO A 375 31.90 -27.73 -19.69
C PRO A 375 32.81 -26.57 -20.22
N LEU A 376 33.73 -26.17 -19.32
CA LEU A 376 35.14 -25.71 -19.47
C LEU A 376 35.68 -25.11 -20.80
N SER A 377 36.34 -23.94 -20.71
CA SER A 377 37.77 -23.76 -21.13
C SER A 377 38.32 -22.32 -20.90
N GLY A 378 39.54 -22.26 -20.33
CA GLY A 378 40.62 -21.26 -20.48
C GLY A 378 40.36 -19.77 -20.17
N GLY A 379 41.18 -19.01 -19.44
CA GLY A 379 42.49 -19.22 -18.82
C GLY A 379 43.11 -17.86 -18.47
N ILE A 380 43.68 -17.77 -17.25
CA ILE A 380 44.92 -17.04 -16.83
C ILE A 380 45.01 -15.54 -17.17
N SER A 381 45.09 -14.62 -16.18
CA SER A 381 46.39 -14.24 -15.60
C SER A 381 46.29 -13.59 -14.22
N ALA A 382 47.26 -13.97 -13.38
CA ALA A 382 47.46 -13.60 -11.99
C ALA A 382 48.31 -12.33 -11.81
N SER A 383 48.10 -11.65 -10.68
CA SER A 383 49.11 -11.15 -9.73
C SER A 383 48.33 -10.63 -8.51
N GLY A 384 48.62 -10.93 -7.24
CA GLY A 384 49.75 -11.61 -6.61
C GLY A 384 50.20 -10.77 -5.40
N ALA A 385 49.71 -11.08 -4.19
CA ALA A 385 50.30 -10.87 -2.85
C ALA A 385 49.19 -11.09 -1.80
N ALA A 386 49.03 -12.26 -1.17
CA ALA A 386 49.87 -12.95 -0.16
C ALA A 386 49.78 -12.33 1.25
N GLY A 387 49.31 -13.14 2.22
CA GLY A 387 49.39 -12.88 3.66
C GLY A 387 48.36 -13.62 4.54
N GLU A 388 48.62 -14.92 4.79
CA GLU A 388 48.31 -15.75 6.00
C GLU A 388 46.87 -15.78 6.57
N ALA A 389 46.09 -16.87 6.58
CA ALA A 389 46.26 -18.30 6.97
C ALA A 389 46.38 -18.55 8.49
N VAL A 390 45.28 -19.02 9.11
CA VAL A 390 45.31 -19.89 10.30
C VAL A 390 44.27 -21.01 10.12
N LEU A 391 44.79 -22.25 10.08
CA LEU A 391 44.06 -23.52 10.20
C LEU A 391 43.58 -23.73 11.64
N TYR A 392 42.45 -24.43 11.83
CA TYR A 392 42.40 -25.62 12.70
C TYR A 392 41.27 -26.56 12.27
N ALA A 393 41.58 -27.86 12.33
CA ALA A 393 40.82 -28.98 11.81
C ALA A 393 39.90 -29.66 12.87
N VAL A 394 38.80 -30.22 12.35
CA VAL A 394 38.10 -31.50 12.64
C VAL A 394 38.35 -32.23 13.98
N LYS A 395 37.26 -32.64 14.63
CA LYS A 395 37.15 -33.95 15.29
C LYS A 395 35.69 -34.48 15.36
N ASP A 396 35.57 -35.77 15.04
CA ASP A 396 34.39 -36.63 14.93
C ASP A 396 33.71 -37.03 16.26
N ALA A 397 32.56 -37.73 16.10
CA ALA A 397 31.90 -38.76 16.94
C ALA A 397 30.46 -38.36 17.36
N ALA A 398 29.42 -38.92 16.73
CA ALA A 398 28.78 -40.21 17.00
C ALA A 398 27.90 -40.20 18.28
N ASP A 399 26.58 -40.35 18.13
CA ASP A 399 25.83 -41.46 18.74
C ASP A 399 24.33 -41.47 18.37
N ILE A 400 23.84 -42.70 18.18
CA ILE A 400 22.48 -43.17 17.86
C ILE A 400 21.84 -43.69 19.16
N PRO A 401 20.50 -43.67 19.34
CA PRO A 401 19.69 -44.93 19.33
C PRO A 401 18.42 -44.77 18.43
N LYS A 402 17.93 -45.68 17.56
CA LYS A 402 17.51 -47.12 17.66
C LYS A 402 16.62 -47.38 18.90
N ASP A 403 15.35 -47.77 18.82
CA ASP A 403 14.67 -48.85 18.07
C ASP A 403 13.15 -48.53 17.93
N ALA A 404 12.48 -48.84 16.79
CA ALA A 404 11.78 -50.08 16.41
C ALA A 404 10.50 -50.35 17.26
N THR A 405 9.32 -50.71 16.75
CA THR A 405 8.96 -51.74 15.77
C THR A 405 7.48 -51.63 15.30
N SER A 406 7.27 -51.87 13.99
CA SER A 406 6.22 -52.65 13.26
C SER A 406 4.81 -52.87 13.84
N ILE A 407 3.73 -52.89 13.05
CA ILE A 407 3.22 -54.06 12.27
C ILE A 407 2.05 -53.56 11.37
N LEU A 408 2.22 -53.57 10.02
CA LEU A 408 1.62 -54.48 9.00
C LEU A 408 0.15 -54.23 8.58
N GLY A 409 -0.07 -54.18 7.26
CA GLY A 409 -1.40 -54.38 6.65
C GLY A 409 -1.60 -53.80 5.24
N ASP A 410 -0.92 -54.38 4.25
CA ASP A 410 -1.01 -54.23 2.76
C ASP A 410 -2.39 -54.70 2.18
N PRO A 411 -2.64 -54.88 0.86
CA PRO A 411 -2.25 -54.20 -0.40
C PRO A 411 -3.46 -53.91 -1.34
N GLY A 412 -3.21 -53.26 -2.49
CA GLY A 412 -4.08 -53.43 -3.66
C GLY A 412 -3.69 -52.64 -4.92
N ASN A 413 -2.77 -53.19 -5.74
CA ASN A 413 -2.78 -53.31 -7.22
C ASN A 413 -3.10 -52.09 -8.13
N THR A 414 -2.55 -51.87 -9.33
CA THR A 414 -1.46 -52.41 -10.16
C THR A 414 -1.42 -51.56 -11.45
N VAL A 415 -0.21 -51.21 -11.88
CA VAL A 415 0.35 -51.35 -13.24
C VAL A 415 -0.53 -51.02 -14.48
N ASN A 416 -0.08 -50.06 -15.29
CA ASN A 416 0.20 -50.34 -16.71
C ASN A 416 1.20 -49.35 -17.35
N THR A 417 2.33 -49.94 -17.74
CA THR A 417 3.38 -49.49 -18.67
C THR A 417 2.94 -49.58 -20.13
N ALA A 418 3.42 -48.70 -21.02
CA ALA A 418 4.29 -49.03 -22.17
C ALA A 418 4.25 -48.02 -23.36
N VAL A 419 5.44 -47.50 -23.70
CA VAL A 419 6.11 -47.45 -25.04
C VAL A 419 5.48 -46.55 -26.13
N SER A 420 6.08 -45.39 -26.46
CA SER A 420 7.14 -45.10 -27.46
C SER A 420 6.73 -45.18 -28.94
N SER A 421 6.87 -44.07 -29.69
CA SER A 421 7.68 -44.00 -30.93
C SER A 421 7.60 -42.64 -31.66
N LEU A 422 8.78 -42.03 -31.84
CA LEU A 422 9.30 -41.22 -32.97
C LEU A 422 8.36 -40.70 -34.09
N SER A 423 8.46 -39.41 -34.44
CA SER A 423 8.96 -38.92 -35.76
C SER A 423 9.01 -37.38 -35.88
N LYS A 424 9.85 -36.93 -36.81
CA LYS A 424 10.45 -35.60 -37.04
C LYS A 424 9.50 -34.50 -37.64
N PRO A 425 9.95 -33.23 -37.72
CA PRO A 425 9.11 -32.06 -37.95
C PRO A 425 8.89 -31.75 -39.44
N VAL A 426 7.75 -31.17 -39.80
CA VAL A 426 7.47 -30.65 -41.14
C VAL A 426 6.72 -29.32 -41.05
N GLY A 427 7.24 -28.32 -41.78
CA GLY A 427 6.40 -27.39 -42.54
C GLY A 427 6.02 -26.09 -41.86
N ALA A 428 6.86 -25.07 -42.01
CA ALA A 428 6.45 -23.68 -41.94
C ALA A 428 5.43 -23.40 -43.07
N THR A 429 4.19 -23.07 -42.70
CA THR A 429 3.22 -22.52 -43.65
C THR A 429 2.84 -21.13 -43.18
N THR A 430 3.43 -20.14 -43.83
CA THR A 430 3.04 -18.73 -43.79
C THR A 430 1.61 -18.58 -44.32
N VAL A 431 0.67 -18.22 -43.44
CA VAL A 431 -0.66 -17.74 -43.83
C VAL A 431 -0.67 -16.22 -43.73
N ALA A 432 -0.88 -15.57 -44.87
CA ALA A 432 -1.00 -14.13 -45.01
C ALA A 432 -2.23 -13.59 -44.24
N PRO A 433 -2.16 -12.40 -43.61
CA PRO A 433 -3.33 -11.79 -43.01
C PRO A 433 -4.21 -11.12 -44.08
N SER A 434 -5.48 -11.49 -44.12
CA SER A 434 -6.51 -10.80 -44.90
C SER A 434 -6.93 -9.48 -44.20
N PRO A 435 -7.26 -8.41 -44.93
CA PRO A 435 -7.38 -7.07 -44.38
C PRO A 435 -8.81 -6.76 -43.88
N ALA A 436 -8.93 -5.67 -43.11
CA ALA A 436 -10.13 -5.02 -42.58
C ALA A 436 -10.62 -5.54 -41.21
N ILE A 437 -10.26 -4.83 -40.14
CA ILE A 437 -11.08 -3.77 -39.52
C ILE A 437 -10.08 -2.70 -39.03
N ALA A 438 -9.86 -1.69 -39.86
CA ALA A 438 -9.18 -0.46 -39.47
C ALA A 438 -10.23 0.46 -38.83
N GLY A 439 -10.13 0.73 -37.53
CA GLY A 439 -11.07 1.64 -36.89
C GLY A 439 -11.19 1.56 -35.37
N ALA A 440 -10.10 1.33 -34.64
CA ALA A 440 -10.07 1.64 -33.22
C ALA A 440 -8.65 2.06 -32.85
N THR A 441 -8.35 3.32 -33.11
CA THR A 441 -7.18 3.99 -32.53
C THR A 441 -7.27 3.79 -31.02
N THR A 442 -6.46 2.88 -30.50
CA THR A 442 -6.29 2.69 -29.06
C THR A 442 -5.63 3.96 -28.57
N THR A 443 -6.45 4.97 -28.26
CA THR A 443 -5.99 6.18 -27.60
C THR A 443 -5.39 5.70 -26.30
N ALA A 444 -4.06 5.80 -26.19
CA ALA A 444 -3.35 5.53 -24.95
C ALA A 444 -3.99 6.42 -23.87
N PHE A 445 -4.84 5.84 -23.03
CA PHE A 445 -5.53 6.55 -21.98
C PHE A 445 -4.47 7.06 -21.00
N THR A 446 -4.17 8.35 -21.11
CA THR A 446 -3.27 9.01 -20.18
C THR A 446 -3.98 9.12 -18.83
N PRO A 447 -3.36 8.68 -17.73
CA PRO A 447 -3.92 8.87 -16.40
C PRO A 447 -4.28 10.34 -16.18
N GLN A 448 -5.57 10.65 -16.05
CA GLN A 448 -5.98 11.98 -15.65
C GLN A 448 -5.70 12.11 -14.15
N PRO A 449 -4.76 12.97 -13.73
CA PRO A 449 -4.57 13.23 -12.31
C PRO A 449 -5.87 13.77 -11.71
N VAL A 450 -6.14 13.39 -10.46
CA VAL A 450 -7.28 13.91 -9.70
C VAL A 450 -7.31 15.43 -9.83
N SER A 451 -8.42 15.98 -10.33
CA SER A 451 -8.46 17.38 -10.74
C SER A 451 -8.27 18.31 -9.53
N ARG A 452 -7.65 19.47 -9.75
CA ARG A 452 -7.53 20.50 -8.69
C ARG A 452 -8.89 20.94 -8.16
N ALA A 453 -9.91 20.98 -9.04
CA ALA A 453 -11.28 21.29 -8.65
C ALA A 453 -11.85 20.26 -7.68
N TYR A 454 -11.60 18.96 -7.93
CA TYR A 454 -11.97 17.90 -7.01
C TYR A 454 -11.24 18.05 -5.66
N LEU A 455 -9.92 18.26 -5.65
CA LEU A 455 -9.14 18.43 -4.40
C LEU A 455 -9.58 19.65 -3.59
N LEU A 456 -9.98 20.74 -4.24
CA LEU A 456 -10.56 21.91 -3.57
C LEU A 456 -11.95 21.61 -3.00
N SER A 457 -12.73 20.78 -3.71
CA SER A 457 -14.06 20.38 -3.25
C SER A 457 -14.04 19.44 -2.03
N LEU A 458 -12.90 18.79 -1.75
CA LEU A 458 -12.66 18.04 -0.50
C LEU A 458 -12.44 18.95 0.72
N LYS A 459 -12.13 20.24 0.52
CA LYS A 459 -11.85 21.17 1.61
C LYS A 459 -13.10 21.94 2.01
N GLU A 460 -13.29 22.11 3.32
CA GLU A 460 -14.24 23.09 3.86
C GLU A 460 -13.78 24.53 3.55
N PRO A 461 -14.70 25.52 3.44
CA PRO A 461 -14.36 26.89 3.08
C PRO A 461 -13.22 27.51 3.91
N ARG A 462 -13.27 27.38 5.24
CA ARG A 462 -12.21 27.83 6.15
C ARG A 462 -10.85 27.16 5.89
N HIS A 463 -10.86 25.87 5.52
CA HIS A 463 -9.63 25.11 5.25
C HIS A 463 -9.09 25.41 3.85
N ARG A 464 -9.95 25.83 2.90
CA ARG A 464 -9.50 26.38 1.61
C ARG A 464 -8.71 27.66 1.82
N LEU A 465 -9.18 28.56 2.68
CA LEU A 465 -8.48 29.80 2.98
C LEU A 465 -7.11 29.54 3.60
N TRP A 466 -7.02 28.66 4.61
CA TRP A 466 -5.72 28.26 5.20
C TRP A 466 -4.79 27.60 4.20
N TYR A 467 -5.32 26.75 3.31
CA TYR A 467 -4.53 26.17 2.22
C TYR A 467 -4.00 27.23 1.23
N LEU A 468 -4.74 28.31 0.99
CA LEU A 468 -4.25 29.42 0.17
C LEU A 468 -3.21 30.26 0.92
N ILE A 469 -3.41 30.50 2.22
CA ILE A 469 -2.46 31.23 3.08
C ILE A 469 -1.14 30.47 3.21
N SER A 470 -1.16 29.14 3.38
CA SER A 470 0.06 28.34 3.49
C SER A 470 0.92 28.41 2.22
N ARG A 471 0.30 28.69 1.06
CA ARG A 471 0.98 28.96 -0.20
C ARG A 471 1.65 30.34 -0.29
N LEU A 472 1.63 31.14 0.79
CA LEU A 472 2.37 32.39 0.92
C LEU A 472 3.68 32.25 1.73
N PHE A 473 3.84 31.21 2.56
CA PHE A 473 5.08 30.95 3.34
C PHE A 473 6.25 30.29 2.58
N PRO A 474 7.50 30.74 2.70
CA PRO A 474 8.64 30.29 1.90
C PRO A 474 8.99 28.80 2.02
N SER A 475 9.68 28.24 1.01
CA SER A 475 10.05 26.81 0.83
C SER A 475 11.55 26.66 0.72
N THR A 476 12.06 25.46 0.99
CA THR A 476 13.41 25.01 0.59
C THR A 476 13.70 25.23 -0.90
N ARG A 477 12.70 25.10 -1.78
CA ARG A 477 12.85 25.49 -3.20
C ARG A 477 13.13 26.98 -3.41
N ASP A 478 12.66 27.85 -2.52
CA ASP A 478 12.95 29.28 -2.59
C ASP A 478 14.42 29.55 -2.22
N SER A 479 14.99 28.77 -1.27
CA SER A 479 16.42 28.85 -0.94
C SER A 479 17.34 28.23 -1.99
N VAL A 480 16.87 27.24 -2.76
CA VAL A 480 17.63 26.74 -3.92
C VAL A 480 17.70 27.79 -5.04
N VAL A 481 16.60 28.52 -5.29
CA VAL A 481 16.55 29.53 -6.36
C VAL A 481 17.30 30.81 -6.01
N PHE A 482 17.32 31.16 -4.73
CA PHE A 482 18.00 32.34 -4.23
C PHE A 482 18.54 32.07 -2.82
N PRO A 483 19.76 31.53 -2.68
CA PRO A 483 20.30 31.19 -1.36
C PRO A 483 20.60 32.46 -0.55
N LEU A 484 20.02 32.54 0.64
CA LEU A 484 20.24 33.61 1.61
C LEU A 484 20.94 33.04 2.84
N PRO A 485 21.80 33.82 3.52
CA PRO A 485 22.30 33.49 4.85
C PRO A 485 21.15 33.25 5.83
N ARG A 486 21.36 32.38 6.83
CA ARG A 486 20.32 32.01 7.82
C ARG A 486 19.66 33.21 8.51
N GLN A 487 20.43 34.26 8.76
CA GLN A 487 19.99 35.52 9.38
C GLN A 487 18.98 36.29 8.51
N LEU A 488 19.02 36.10 7.19
CA LEU A 488 18.18 36.79 6.21
C LEU A 488 17.00 35.95 5.72
N HIS A 489 16.79 34.76 6.28
CA HIS A 489 15.71 33.87 5.87
C HIS A 489 14.30 34.48 5.99
N PHE A 490 14.09 35.46 6.87
CA PHE A 490 12.82 36.19 6.95
C PHE A 490 12.47 36.94 5.65
N LEU A 491 13.48 37.33 4.85
CA LEU A 491 13.28 37.99 3.55
C LEU A 491 12.64 37.09 2.50
N TYR A 492 12.63 35.76 2.69
CA TYR A 492 11.93 34.88 1.75
C TYR A 492 10.41 35.10 1.77
N ILE A 493 9.83 35.64 2.84
CA ILE A 493 8.39 35.96 2.90
C ILE A 493 8.03 37.05 1.87
N PRO A 494 8.61 38.26 1.92
CA PRO A 494 8.33 39.30 0.92
C PRO A 494 8.87 38.96 -0.47
N LEU A 495 9.96 38.21 -0.59
CA LEU A 495 10.54 37.85 -1.90
C LEU A 495 9.74 36.76 -2.64
N ARG A 496 8.82 36.06 -1.96
CA ARG A 496 8.19 34.87 -2.52
C ARG A 496 7.40 35.08 -3.82
N PRO A 497 6.59 36.14 -3.99
CA PRO A 497 5.89 36.39 -5.26
C PRO A 497 6.87 36.47 -6.43
N PHE A 498 8.00 37.14 -6.23
CA PHE A 498 9.06 37.29 -7.23
C PHE A 498 9.79 35.96 -7.49
N LEU A 499 10.11 35.18 -6.46
CA LEU A 499 10.75 33.86 -6.61
C LEU A 499 9.82 32.84 -7.27
N TRP A 500 8.51 32.91 -7.00
CA TRP A 500 7.49 32.12 -7.69
C TRP A 500 7.39 32.50 -9.17
N LEU A 501 7.35 33.80 -9.46
CA LEU A 501 7.29 34.32 -10.82
C LEU A 501 8.56 33.94 -11.61
N LYS A 502 9.74 34.16 -11.02
CA LYS A 502 11.04 33.76 -11.58
C LYS A 502 11.04 32.29 -11.96
N ARG A 503 10.61 31.38 -11.09
CA ARG A 503 10.51 29.93 -11.38
C ARG A 503 9.53 29.58 -12.51
N ARG A 504 8.48 30.38 -12.69
CA ARG A 504 7.51 30.16 -13.76
C ARG A 504 8.11 30.54 -15.12
N PHE A 505 9.03 31.52 -15.14
CA PHE A 505 9.67 32.01 -16.36
C PHE A 505 11.07 31.43 -16.65
N THR A 506 11.80 30.91 -15.65
CA THR A 506 13.09 30.20 -15.84
C THR A 506 12.92 28.73 -16.27
N LYS A 507 11.69 28.30 -16.57
CA LYS A 507 11.38 26.95 -17.10
C LYS A 507 11.28 26.92 -18.64
N HIS A 508 11.80 27.93 -19.33
CA HIS A 508 11.99 27.96 -20.77
C HIS A 508 13.48 27.88 -21.10
#